data_AF-A4HZG4-F1
#
_entry.id   AF-A4HZG4-F1
#
_cell.length_a   1.000
_cell.length_b   1.000
_cell.length_c   1.000
_cell.angle_alpha   90.00
_cell.angle_beta   90.00
_cell.angle_gamma   90.00
#
_symmetry.space_group_name_H-M   'P 1'
#
loop_
_entity.id
_entity.type
_entity.pdbx_description
1 polymer ?
#
loop_
_entity_poly.entity_id
_entity_poly.type
_entity_poly.pdbx_seq_one_letter_code
_entity_poly.pdbx_strand_id
1 'polypeptide(L)'
;MKIFSTLGRPGTLATTKPKKGEVVLASPEATVSKYKGAIKQHKKALKELHACTERFTRALAAVAASLQFLTSDTHIPVMVQSSGALASGIEEVQDGVLLQDLMEELDYSLSTRFKQIAEDQRELKESRERKSKAEKTLMPLRSQCDKLQLKKDVDAKMEALYLTKTQKRDEHEVECTRLRAEFEDAFHDFTTRFGILVYEDMKGLMEHLHRVLSALSYQVRKCKDNILAHPITPKPIAEMS
;
A
#
# COMPACT_ATOMS: atom_id res chain seq x y z
N MET A 1 -3.02 33.73 62.64
CA MET A 1 -4.36 33.26 62.23
C MET A 1 -4.23 32.66 60.82
N LYS A 2 -4.19 31.32 60.72
CA LYS A 2 -5.24 30.44 60.15
C LYS A 2 -5.35 30.56 58.61
N ILE A 3 -4.44 29.97 57.81
CA ILE A 3 -4.20 28.56 57.35
C ILE A 3 -5.03 28.18 56.08
N PHE A 4 -4.39 27.38 55.21
CA PHE A 4 -4.88 26.46 54.15
C PHE A 4 -4.96 27.05 52.73
N SER A 5 -4.05 26.78 51.78
CA SER A 5 -3.57 25.54 51.15
C SER A 5 -4.62 24.82 50.31
N THR A 6 -4.34 24.61 49.01
CA THR A 6 -4.69 23.39 48.25
C THR A 6 -3.96 23.40 46.90
N LEU A 7 -2.82 22.70 46.86
CA LEU A 7 -2.30 22.12 45.62
C LEU A 7 -3.30 21.06 45.14
N GLY A 8 -3.90 21.27 43.97
CA GLY A 8 -4.65 20.25 43.24
C GLY A 8 -3.68 19.31 42.51
N ARG A 9 -3.69 18.03 42.89
CA ARG A 9 -3.06 16.92 42.15
C ARG A 9 -3.71 16.76 40.77
N PRO A 10 -2.97 16.53 39.68
CA PRO A 10 -3.54 15.94 38.48
C PRO A 10 -3.83 14.46 38.76
N GLY A 11 -5.09 14.09 38.62
CA GLY A 11 -5.61 12.76 38.90
C GLY A 11 -4.98 11.67 38.04
N THR A 12 -4.75 10.53 38.70
CA THR A 12 -4.44 9.23 38.14
C THR A 12 -5.48 8.86 37.08
N LEU A 13 -5.07 8.85 35.80
CA LEU A 13 -5.87 8.25 34.72
C LEU A 13 -5.95 6.74 34.99
N ALA A 14 -7.12 6.29 35.43
CA ALA A 14 -7.45 4.87 35.51
C ALA A 14 -7.36 4.25 34.11
N THR A 15 -6.40 3.36 33.91
CA THR A 15 -6.30 2.50 32.73
C THR A 15 -7.49 1.55 32.67
N THR A 16 -8.53 1.94 31.94
CA THR A 16 -9.61 1.05 31.51
C THR A 16 -9.08 0.09 30.45
N LYS A 17 -9.21 -1.22 30.68
CA LYS A 17 -8.92 -2.27 29.69
C LYS A 17 -9.80 -2.06 28.44
N PRO A 18 -9.25 -2.14 27.22
CA PRO A 18 -10.05 -2.00 26.01
C PRO A 18 -10.97 -3.21 25.82
N LYS A 19 -12.19 -2.95 25.36
CA LYS A 19 -13.17 -4.00 24.99
C LYS A 19 -12.75 -4.66 23.68
N LYS A 20 -13.04 -5.96 23.51
CA LYS A 20 -12.83 -6.69 22.25
C LYS A 20 -13.43 -5.90 21.07
N GLY A 21 -12.59 -5.40 20.16
CA GLY A 21 -13.00 -4.58 19.01
C GLY A 21 -12.48 -3.14 19.03
N GLU A 22 -11.92 -2.66 20.14
CA GLU A 22 -11.24 -1.37 20.18
C GLU A 22 -9.90 -1.47 19.46
N VAL A 23 -9.81 -0.83 18.28
CA VAL A 23 -8.52 -0.54 17.65
C VAL A 23 -7.80 0.38 18.62
N VAL A 24 -6.93 -0.18 19.46
CA VAL A 24 -5.94 0.60 20.19
C VAL A 24 -5.20 1.37 19.11
N LEU A 25 -5.51 2.66 18.99
CA LEU A 25 -4.84 3.58 18.08
C LEU A 25 -3.38 3.57 18.49
N ALA A 26 -2.61 2.71 17.83
CA ALA A 26 -1.17 2.72 17.94
C ALA A 26 -0.72 4.14 17.62
N SER A 27 0.29 4.64 18.33
CA SER A 27 0.77 6.00 18.10
C SER A 27 0.98 6.23 16.60
N PRO A 28 0.74 7.44 16.07
CA PRO A 28 0.94 7.71 14.65
C PRO A 28 2.27 7.14 14.13
N GLU A 29 3.34 7.24 14.92
CA GLU A 29 4.67 6.69 14.58
C GLU A 29 4.71 5.16 14.48
N ALA A 30 4.03 4.45 15.38
CA ALA A 30 3.92 3.00 15.32
C ALA A 30 3.13 2.57 14.07
N THR A 31 2.09 3.33 13.74
CA THR A 31 1.27 3.11 12.55
C THR A 31 2.03 3.40 11.25
N VAL A 32 2.82 4.48 11.18
CA VAL A 32 3.74 4.77 10.06
C VAL A 32 4.71 3.61 9.81
N SER A 33 5.26 3.04 10.88
CA SER A 33 6.20 1.92 10.77
C SER A 33 5.53 0.67 10.19
N LYS A 34 4.28 0.40 10.56
CA LYS A 34 3.48 -0.68 9.96
C LYS A 34 3.19 -0.42 8.47
N TYR A 35 2.77 0.80 8.11
CA TYR A 35 2.53 1.16 6.72
C TYR A 35 3.77 1.00 5.85
N LYS A 36 4.95 1.39 6.34
CA LYS A 36 6.22 1.17 5.63
C LYS A 36 6.48 -0.31 5.34
N GLY A 37 6.13 -1.19 6.28
CA GLY A 37 6.20 -2.65 6.09
C GLY A 37 5.21 -3.14 5.02
N ALA A 38 3.95 -2.73 5.13
CA ALA A 38 2.89 -3.09 4.17
C ALA A 38 3.21 -2.61 2.74
N ILE A 39 3.71 -1.38 2.58
CA ILE A 39 4.12 -0.80 1.29
C ILE A 39 5.22 -1.62 0.63
N LYS A 40 6.22 -2.07 1.41
CA LYS A 40 7.29 -2.93 0.90
C LYS A 40 6.76 -4.28 0.43
N GLN A 41 5.84 -4.87 1.18
CA GLN A 41 5.20 -6.14 0.82
C GLN A 41 4.35 -5.99 -0.44
N HIS A 42 3.55 -4.92 -0.53
CA HIS A 42 2.74 -4.60 -1.70
C HIS A 42 3.62 -4.42 -2.95
N LYS A 43 4.71 -3.64 -2.84
CA LYS A 43 5.67 -3.46 -3.94
C LYS A 43 6.28 -4.77 -4.40
N LYS A 44 6.60 -5.65 -3.46
CA LYS A 44 7.16 -6.98 -3.76
C LYS A 44 6.14 -7.84 -4.51
N ALA A 45 4.90 -7.89 -4.02
CA ALA A 45 3.81 -8.63 -4.66
C ALA A 45 3.56 -8.15 -6.10
N LEU A 46 3.58 -6.84 -6.33
CA LEU A 46 3.38 -6.28 -7.68
C LEU A 46 4.52 -6.61 -8.65
N LYS A 47 5.77 -6.61 -8.17
CA LYS A 47 6.91 -7.06 -8.98
C LYS A 47 6.81 -8.56 -9.32
N GLU A 48 6.35 -9.37 -8.37
CA GLU A 48 6.12 -10.79 -8.60
C GLU A 48 4.97 -11.02 -9.59
N LEU A 49 3.89 -10.23 -9.49
CA LEU A 49 2.78 -10.25 -10.44
C LEU A 49 3.23 -9.84 -11.83
N HIS A 50 4.01 -8.77 -11.98
CA HIS A 50 4.62 -8.35 -13.24
C HIS A 50 5.44 -9.46 -13.89
N ALA A 51 6.39 -10.06 -13.15
CA ALA A 51 7.20 -11.16 -13.65
C ALA A 51 6.36 -12.44 -13.92
N CYS A 52 5.22 -12.62 -13.25
CA CYS A 52 4.27 -13.69 -13.55
C CYS A 52 3.56 -13.43 -14.88
N THR A 53 3.07 -12.21 -15.10
CA THR A 53 2.41 -11.80 -16.35
C THR A 53 3.34 -11.97 -17.55
N GLU A 54 4.61 -11.57 -17.47
CA GLU A 54 5.58 -11.80 -18.55
C GLU A 54 5.82 -13.28 -18.86
N ARG A 55 5.91 -14.13 -17.83
CA ARG A 55 6.05 -15.59 -18.01
C ARG A 55 4.79 -16.19 -18.59
N PHE A 56 3.63 -15.71 -18.16
CA PHE A 56 2.33 -16.12 -18.65
C PHE A 56 2.17 -15.79 -20.14
N THR A 57 2.51 -14.56 -20.56
CA THR A 57 2.52 -14.15 -21.97
C THR A 57 3.41 -15.06 -22.81
N ARG A 58 4.63 -15.38 -22.34
CA ARG A 58 5.52 -16.32 -23.06
C ARG A 58 4.95 -17.74 -23.14
N ALA A 59 4.32 -18.22 -22.06
CA ALA A 59 3.70 -19.53 -22.04
C ALA A 59 2.50 -19.62 -23.01
N LEU A 60 1.68 -18.56 -23.08
CA LEU A 60 0.58 -18.47 -24.05
C LEU A 60 1.10 -18.53 -25.50
N ALA A 61 2.16 -17.80 -25.82
CA ALA A 61 2.76 -17.84 -27.16
C ALA A 61 3.26 -19.26 -27.51
N ALA A 62 3.89 -19.95 -26.57
CA ALA A 62 4.34 -21.33 -26.76
C ALA A 62 3.18 -22.31 -26.99
N VAL A 63 2.06 -22.13 -26.29
CA VAL A 63 0.84 -22.93 -26.49
C VAL A 63 0.23 -22.66 -27.86
N ALA A 64 0.10 -21.40 -28.27
CA ALA A 64 -0.41 -21.04 -29.59
C ALA A 64 0.43 -21.68 -30.72
N ALA A 65 1.77 -21.56 -30.63
CA ALA A 65 2.68 -22.20 -31.58
C ALA A 65 2.55 -23.73 -31.60
N SER A 66 2.40 -24.38 -30.44
CA SER A 66 2.19 -25.82 -30.37
C SER A 66 0.87 -26.26 -31.00
N LEU A 67 -0.20 -25.46 -30.85
CA LEU A 67 -1.50 -25.74 -31.46
C LEU A 67 -1.48 -25.52 -32.98
N GLN A 68 -0.73 -24.53 -33.47
CA GLN A 68 -0.50 -24.33 -34.91
C GLN A 68 0.26 -25.50 -35.54
N PHE A 69 1.25 -26.03 -34.83
CA PHE A 69 1.95 -27.24 -35.25
C PHE A 69 0.98 -28.44 -35.35
N LEU A 70 0.14 -28.67 -34.33
CA LEU A 70 -0.90 -29.70 -34.38
C LEU A 70 -1.89 -29.51 -35.52
N THR A 71 -2.27 -28.27 -35.81
CA THR A 71 -3.16 -27.91 -36.92
C THR A 71 -2.57 -28.32 -38.27
N SER A 72 -1.25 -28.21 -38.42
CA SER A 72 -0.53 -28.49 -39.66
C SER A 72 -0.25 -29.98 -39.87
N ASP A 73 -0.03 -30.72 -38.78
CA ASP A 73 0.44 -32.11 -38.82
C ASP A 73 -0.67 -33.16 -38.65
N THR A 74 -1.88 -32.76 -38.26
CA THR A 74 -3.01 -33.69 -38.08
C THR A 74 -3.93 -33.73 -39.29
N HIS A 75 -4.38 -34.93 -39.67
CA HIS A 75 -5.44 -35.13 -40.67
C HIS A 75 -6.85 -35.20 -40.07
N ILE A 76 -6.99 -34.99 -38.75
CA ILE A 76 -8.28 -35.06 -38.07
C ILE A 76 -8.98 -33.70 -38.12
N PRO A 77 -10.08 -33.51 -38.87
CA PRO A 77 -10.65 -32.19 -39.13
C PRO A 77 -11.07 -31.42 -37.87
N VAL A 78 -11.67 -32.10 -36.87
CA VAL A 78 -12.04 -31.47 -35.60
C VAL A 78 -10.82 -30.96 -34.84
N MET A 79 -9.69 -31.66 -34.92
CA MET A 79 -8.45 -31.22 -34.27
C MET A 79 -7.88 -30.01 -35.00
N VAL A 80 -7.82 -30.03 -36.33
CA VAL A 80 -7.40 -28.87 -37.15
C VAL A 80 -8.23 -27.63 -36.79
N GLN A 81 -9.55 -27.75 -36.80
CA GLN A 81 -10.44 -26.62 -36.51
C GLN A 81 -10.33 -26.15 -35.06
N SER A 82 -10.33 -27.07 -34.08
CA SER A 82 -10.31 -26.70 -32.65
C SER A 82 -8.97 -26.13 -32.23
N SER A 83 -7.86 -26.74 -32.66
CA SER A 83 -6.51 -26.26 -32.32
C SER A 83 -6.19 -24.95 -33.03
N GLY A 84 -6.53 -24.82 -34.32
CA GLY A 84 -6.36 -23.56 -35.05
C GLY A 84 -7.17 -22.42 -34.45
N ALA A 85 -8.45 -22.65 -34.13
CA ALA A 85 -9.30 -21.63 -33.50
C ALA A 85 -8.81 -21.24 -32.10
N LEU A 86 -8.30 -22.19 -31.30
CA LEU A 86 -7.74 -21.89 -29.99
C LEU A 86 -6.42 -21.13 -30.10
N ALA A 87 -5.55 -21.49 -31.06
CA ALA A 87 -4.32 -20.76 -31.32
C ALA A 87 -4.61 -19.30 -31.67
N SER A 88 -5.48 -19.06 -32.65
CA SER A 88 -5.89 -17.70 -33.03
C SER A 88 -6.56 -16.97 -31.88
N GLY A 89 -7.39 -17.64 -31.08
CA GLY A 89 -8.02 -17.02 -29.90
C GLY A 89 -7.03 -16.66 -28.79
N ILE A 90 -5.94 -17.41 -28.63
CA ILE A 90 -4.84 -17.05 -27.71
C ILE A 90 -4.06 -15.85 -28.27
N GLU A 91 -3.74 -15.87 -29.57
CA GLU A 91 -3.08 -14.75 -30.26
C GLU A 91 -3.91 -13.47 -30.16
N GLU A 92 -5.24 -13.53 -30.31
CA GLU A 92 -6.14 -12.39 -30.09
C GLU A 92 -6.04 -11.79 -28.68
N VAL A 93 -5.81 -12.61 -27.65
CA VAL A 93 -5.61 -12.12 -26.27
C VAL A 93 -4.22 -11.51 -26.09
N GLN A 94 -3.22 -12.00 -26.83
CA GLN A 94 -1.85 -11.52 -26.78
C GLN A 94 -1.62 -10.24 -27.57
N ASP A 95 -2.12 -10.20 -28.80
CA ASP A 95 -2.05 -9.06 -29.72
C ASP A 95 -3.11 -8.01 -29.39
N GLY A 96 -4.16 -8.42 -28.68
CA GLY A 96 -5.16 -7.53 -28.14
C GLY A 96 -4.61 -6.66 -27.01
N VAL A 97 -5.38 -5.62 -26.67
CA VAL A 97 -5.00 -4.66 -25.62
C VAL A 97 -5.04 -5.25 -24.21
N LEU A 98 -5.64 -6.44 -23.98
CA LEU A 98 -5.91 -6.93 -22.62
C LEU A 98 -4.66 -7.23 -21.79
N LEU A 99 -3.68 -7.95 -22.36
CA LEU A 99 -2.42 -8.24 -21.67
C LEU A 99 -1.55 -6.99 -21.57
N GLN A 100 -1.56 -6.15 -22.61
CA GLN A 100 -0.88 -4.87 -22.61
C GLN A 100 -1.42 -3.94 -21.50
N ASP A 101 -2.73 -3.76 -21.42
CA ASP A 101 -3.39 -2.95 -20.38
C ASP A 101 -3.03 -3.44 -18.96
N LEU A 102 -2.97 -4.76 -18.75
CA LEU A 102 -2.55 -5.32 -17.45
C LEU A 102 -1.08 -4.98 -17.15
N MET A 103 -0.19 -5.08 -18.14
CA MET A 103 1.22 -4.72 -17.99
C MET A 103 1.39 -3.22 -17.74
N GLU A 104 0.68 -2.37 -18.49
CA GLU A 104 0.69 -0.92 -18.31
C GLU A 104 0.18 -0.51 -16.93
N GLU A 105 -0.88 -1.15 -16.43
CA GLU A 105 -1.40 -0.89 -15.08
C GLU A 105 -0.40 -1.30 -13.98
N LEU A 106 0.30 -2.43 -14.16
CA LEU A 106 1.38 -2.87 -13.26
C LEU A 106 2.56 -1.90 -13.28
N ASP A 107 2.96 -1.43 -14.46
CA ASP A 107 4.04 -0.45 -14.63
C ASP A 107 3.65 0.91 -14.04
N TYR A 108 2.43 1.37 -14.28
CA TYR A 108 1.90 2.60 -13.72
C TYR A 108 1.89 2.56 -12.18
N SER A 109 1.47 1.42 -11.62
CA SER A 109 1.56 1.17 -10.18
C SER A 109 3.00 1.26 -9.67
N LEU A 110 3.90 0.46 -10.23
CA LEU A 110 5.29 0.32 -9.81
C LEU A 110 6.12 1.60 -9.97
N SER A 111 5.78 2.44 -10.96
CA SER A 111 6.46 3.69 -11.27
C SER A 111 5.79 4.88 -10.57
N THR A 112 4.58 5.22 -10.96
CA THR A 112 3.91 6.48 -10.61
C THR A 112 3.34 6.41 -9.19
N ARG A 113 2.53 5.39 -8.87
CA ARG A 113 1.89 5.28 -7.54
C ARG A 113 2.93 5.09 -6.43
N PHE A 114 3.95 4.24 -6.62
CA PHE A 114 5.02 4.11 -5.62
C PHE A 114 5.90 5.34 -5.47
N LYS A 115 6.05 6.15 -6.53
CA LYS A 115 6.78 7.41 -6.42
C LYS A 115 6.00 8.39 -5.54
N GLN A 116 4.69 8.53 -5.75
CA GLN A 116 3.81 9.34 -4.89
C GLN A 116 3.87 8.89 -3.43
N ILE A 117 3.74 7.58 -3.17
CA ILE A 117 3.86 7.03 -1.80
C ILE A 117 5.22 7.36 -1.17
N ALA A 118 6.31 7.32 -1.95
CA ALA A 118 7.65 7.64 -1.46
C ALA A 118 7.81 9.14 -1.13
N GLU A 119 7.19 10.02 -1.93
CA GLU A 119 7.15 11.46 -1.69
C GLU A 119 6.34 11.78 -0.42
N ASP A 120 5.15 11.21 -0.27
CA ASP A 120 4.32 11.39 0.94
C ASP A 120 5.03 10.86 2.20
N GLN A 121 5.74 9.73 2.10
CA GLN A 121 6.56 9.20 3.20
C GLN A 121 7.71 10.14 3.59
N ARG A 122 8.30 10.84 2.62
CA ARG A 122 9.37 11.81 2.86
C ARG A 122 8.82 13.02 3.60
N GLU A 123 7.71 13.58 3.13
CA GLU A 123 7.04 14.72 3.79
C GLU A 123 6.66 14.40 5.24
N LEU A 124 6.08 13.21 5.47
CA LEU A 124 5.71 12.77 6.81
C LEU A 124 6.93 12.58 7.72
N LYS A 125 8.05 12.08 7.16
CA LYS A 125 9.31 11.95 7.89
C LYS A 125 9.86 13.33 8.27
N GLU A 126 9.85 14.29 7.36
CA GLU A 126 10.32 15.66 7.61
C GLU A 126 9.45 16.36 8.67
N SER A 127 8.12 16.20 8.61
CA SER A 127 7.20 16.69 9.66
C SER A 127 7.52 16.09 11.02
N ARG A 128 7.72 14.77 11.09
CA ARG A 128 8.13 14.08 12.32
C ARG A 128 9.46 14.59 12.87
N GLU A 129 10.44 14.83 12.01
CA GLU A 129 11.76 15.34 12.40
C GLU A 129 11.67 16.77 12.94
N ARG A 130 10.87 17.64 12.33
CA ARG A 130 10.58 19.00 12.82
C ARG A 130 9.95 18.97 14.22
N LYS A 131 8.90 18.16 14.40
CA LYS A 131 8.26 17.94 15.70
C LYS A 131 9.26 17.45 16.74
N SER A 132 10.01 16.38 16.43
CA SER A 132 10.97 15.79 17.36
C SER A 132 12.09 16.75 17.75
N LYS A 133 12.58 17.57 16.81
CA LYS A 133 13.59 18.59 17.08
C LYS A 133 13.05 19.64 18.05
N ALA A 134 11.83 20.14 17.84
CA ALA A 134 11.20 21.09 18.74
C ALA A 134 11.01 20.49 20.14
N GLU A 135 10.53 19.26 20.26
CA GLU A 135 10.34 18.59 21.56
C GLU A 135 11.67 18.39 22.31
N LYS A 136 12.75 18.06 21.59
CA LYS A 136 14.10 17.97 22.16
C LYS A 136 14.62 19.32 22.65
N THR A 137 14.25 20.43 22.04
CA THR A 137 14.59 21.79 22.51
C THR A 137 13.69 22.23 23.68
N LEU A 138 12.43 21.78 23.74
CA LEU A 138 11.53 22.09 24.86
C LEU A 138 12.00 21.47 26.18
N MET A 139 12.51 20.24 26.13
CA MET A 139 12.98 19.50 27.31
C MET A 139 14.01 20.27 28.17
N PRO A 140 15.12 20.83 27.61
CA PRO A 140 16.06 21.63 28.38
C PRO A 140 15.49 22.98 28.82
N LEU A 141 14.57 23.61 28.06
CA LEU A 141 13.91 24.85 28.48
C LEU A 141 13.04 24.64 29.72
N ARG A 142 12.25 23.55 29.73
CA ARG A 142 11.49 23.12 30.91
C ARG A 142 12.41 22.87 32.10
N SER A 143 13.49 22.11 31.90
CA SER A 143 14.48 21.85 32.95
C SER A 143 15.15 23.13 33.50
N GLN A 144 15.44 24.13 32.65
CA GLN A 144 15.98 25.42 33.11
C GLN A 144 14.98 26.18 33.97
N CYS A 145 13.71 26.22 33.58
CA CYS A 145 12.65 26.88 34.36
C CYS A 145 12.41 26.17 35.69
N ASP A 146 12.38 24.82 35.68
CA ASP A 146 12.21 24.00 36.89
C ASP A 146 13.34 24.19 37.91
N LYS A 147 14.56 24.50 37.44
CA LYS A 147 15.73 24.78 38.30
C LYS A 147 15.72 26.19 38.89
N LEU A 148 15.11 27.16 38.21
CA LEU A 148 15.11 28.56 38.64
C LEU A 148 14.17 28.83 39.82
N GLN A 149 13.41 27.83 40.31
CA GLN A 149 12.46 27.87 41.43
C GLN A 149 12.50 29.20 42.20
N LEU A 150 11.55 30.10 41.90
CA LEU A 150 11.43 31.38 42.59
C LEU A 150 11.26 31.09 44.10
N LYS A 151 12.32 31.33 44.87
CA LYS A 151 12.24 31.34 46.33
C LYS A 151 11.56 32.64 46.77
N LYS A 152 11.09 32.70 48.01
CA LYS A 152 10.74 33.99 48.62
C LYS A 152 12.04 34.79 48.77
N ASP A 153 11.98 36.10 48.53
CA ASP A 153 13.11 37.06 48.60
C ASP A 153 14.16 36.97 47.47
N VAL A 154 13.70 36.96 46.21
CA VAL A 154 14.57 36.94 45.02
C VAL A 154 14.86 38.36 44.55
N ASP A 155 16.14 38.68 44.29
CA ASP A 155 16.57 39.96 43.69
C ASP A 155 15.85 40.19 42.34
N ALA A 156 15.48 41.44 42.06
CA ALA A 156 14.79 41.84 40.83
C ALA A 156 15.48 41.33 39.56
N LYS A 157 16.81 41.17 39.58
CA LYS A 157 17.58 40.57 38.48
C LYS A 157 17.24 39.10 38.24
N MET A 158 17.07 38.33 39.30
CA MET A 158 16.74 36.91 39.23
C MET A 158 15.27 36.69 38.87
N GLU A 159 14.38 37.57 39.31
CA GLU A 159 12.99 37.60 38.86
C GLU A 159 12.90 37.89 37.35
N ALA A 160 13.59 38.93 36.87
CA ALA A 160 13.66 39.25 35.44
C ALA A 160 14.23 38.09 34.60
N LEU A 161 15.26 37.39 35.11
CA LEU A 161 15.81 36.20 34.47
C LEU A 161 14.79 35.05 34.41
N TYR A 162 14.08 34.79 35.50
CA TYR A 162 13.04 33.76 35.55
C TYR A 162 11.92 34.06 34.54
N LEU A 163 11.40 35.28 34.53
CA LEU A 163 10.35 35.71 33.59
C LEU A 163 10.81 35.54 32.14
N THR A 164 12.03 35.97 31.81
CA THR A 164 12.61 35.82 30.46
C THR A 164 12.71 34.35 30.04
N LYS A 165 13.15 33.47 30.96
CA LYS A 165 13.28 32.03 30.70
C LYS A 165 11.93 31.34 30.54
N THR A 166 10.97 31.74 31.37
CA THR A 166 9.59 31.27 31.35
C THR A 166 8.91 31.66 30.04
N GLN A 167 9.03 32.93 29.62
CA GLN A 167 8.52 33.39 28.33
C GLN A 167 9.08 32.57 27.17
N LYS A 168 10.41 32.33 27.14
CA LYS A 168 11.04 31.48 26.11
C LYS A 168 10.52 30.04 26.11
N ARG A 169 10.24 29.47 27.28
CA ARG A 169 9.64 28.14 27.40
C ARG A 169 8.23 28.15 26.82
N ASP A 170 7.43 29.15 27.16
CA ASP A 170 6.03 29.24 26.75
C ASP A 170 5.90 29.43 25.23
N GLU A 171 6.71 30.32 24.65
CA GLU A 171 6.83 30.50 23.20
C GLU A 171 7.16 29.17 22.49
N HIS A 172 8.12 28.41 23.04
CA HIS A 172 8.54 27.14 22.47
C HIS A 172 7.53 26.01 22.69
N GLU A 173 6.73 26.07 23.76
CA GLU A 173 5.64 25.13 24.04
C GLU A 173 4.45 25.33 23.09
N VAL A 174 4.13 26.59 22.77
CA VAL A 174 3.16 26.94 21.71
C VAL A 174 3.64 26.38 20.36
N GLU A 175 4.91 26.58 20.02
CA GLU A 175 5.48 26.05 18.77
C GLU A 175 5.48 24.50 18.74
N CYS A 176 5.78 23.83 19.84
CA CYS A 176 5.67 22.37 19.92
C CYS A 176 4.22 21.90 19.73
N THR A 177 3.25 22.63 20.27
CA THR A 177 1.82 22.32 20.10
C THR A 177 1.40 22.48 18.65
N ARG A 178 1.82 23.57 17.99
CA ARG A 178 1.59 23.80 16.57
C ARG A 178 2.17 22.69 15.70
N LEU A 179 3.42 22.28 15.96
CA LEU A 179 4.10 21.21 15.22
C LEU A 179 3.49 19.81 15.47
N ARG A 180 2.89 19.58 16.65
CA ARG A 180 2.13 18.35 16.91
C ARG A 180 0.87 18.29 16.06
N ALA A 181 0.09 19.38 16.04
CA ALA A 181 -1.10 19.48 15.19
C ALA A 181 -0.73 19.31 13.70
N GLU A 182 0.31 20.00 13.22
CA GLU A 182 0.79 19.86 11.85
C GLU A 182 1.20 18.41 11.50
N PHE A 183 1.82 17.69 12.45
CA PHE A 183 2.16 16.29 12.26
C PHE A 183 0.94 15.36 12.27
N GLU A 184 -0.05 15.63 13.12
CA GLU A 184 -1.30 14.86 13.18
C GLU A 184 -2.10 15.04 11.89
N ASP A 185 -2.20 16.26 11.38
CA ASP A 185 -2.83 16.58 10.10
C ASP A 185 -2.11 15.88 8.94
N ALA A 186 -0.77 16.04 8.85
CA ALA A 186 0.03 15.38 7.82
C ALA A 186 -0.07 13.84 7.89
N PHE A 187 -0.17 13.29 9.11
CA PHE A 187 -0.37 11.86 9.30
C PHE A 187 -1.76 11.42 8.82
N HIS A 188 -2.81 12.17 9.14
CA HIS A 188 -4.16 11.88 8.67
C HIS A 188 -4.22 11.92 7.13
N ASP A 189 -3.68 12.96 6.52
CA ASP A 189 -3.60 13.12 5.07
C ASP A 189 -2.82 11.98 4.42
N PHE A 190 -1.69 11.58 5.00
CA PHE A 190 -0.91 10.43 4.54
C PHE A 190 -1.74 9.15 4.58
N THR A 191 -2.43 8.86 5.69
CA THR A 191 -3.21 7.63 5.81
C THR A 191 -4.38 7.56 4.84
N THR A 192 -5.04 8.70 4.61
CA THR A 192 -6.14 8.82 3.65
C THR A 192 -5.65 8.65 2.21
N ARG A 193 -4.61 9.39 1.80
CA ARG A 193 -4.00 9.28 0.46
C ARG A 193 -3.49 7.87 0.19
N PHE A 194 -2.79 7.28 1.16
CA PHE A 194 -2.29 5.91 1.04
C PHE A 194 -3.43 4.90 0.86
N GLY A 195 -4.50 5.02 1.65
CA GLY A 195 -5.66 4.14 1.53
C GLY A 195 -6.33 4.22 0.16
N ILE A 196 -6.51 5.44 -0.36
CA ILE A 196 -7.06 5.67 -1.72
C ILE A 196 -6.16 5.05 -2.78
N LEU A 197 -4.85 5.30 -2.73
CA LEU A 197 -3.90 4.78 -3.71
C LEU A 197 -3.89 3.25 -3.76
N VAL A 198 -3.88 2.58 -2.60
CA VAL A 198 -3.94 1.12 -2.54
C VAL A 198 -5.27 0.59 -3.06
N TYR A 199 -6.38 1.24 -2.72
CA TYR A 199 -7.70 0.86 -3.21
C TYR A 199 -7.79 0.97 -4.74
N GLU A 200 -7.36 2.09 -5.31
CA GLU A 200 -7.34 2.31 -6.76
C GLU A 200 -6.44 1.29 -7.47
N ASP A 201 -5.28 1.02 -6.90
CA ASP A 201 -4.35 0.02 -7.41
C ASP A 201 -4.93 -1.39 -7.41
N MET A 202 -5.51 -1.81 -6.28
CA MET A 202 -6.20 -3.10 -6.19
C MET A 202 -7.35 -3.19 -7.18
N LYS A 203 -8.18 -2.15 -7.28
CA LYS A 203 -9.32 -2.10 -8.19
C LYS A 203 -8.89 -2.25 -9.64
N GLY A 204 -7.95 -1.41 -10.10
CA GLY A 204 -7.44 -1.44 -11.47
C GLY A 204 -6.84 -2.80 -11.83
N LEU A 205 -5.93 -3.30 -10.99
CA LEU A 205 -5.27 -4.59 -11.22
C LEU A 205 -6.27 -5.76 -11.25
N MET A 206 -7.25 -5.78 -10.35
CA MET A 206 -8.28 -6.83 -10.35
C MET A 206 -9.15 -6.77 -11.60
N GLU A 207 -9.54 -5.57 -12.06
CA GLU A 207 -10.34 -5.39 -13.27
C GLU A 207 -9.59 -5.90 -14.51
N HIS A 208 -8.31 -5.53 -14.69
CA HIS A 208 -7.50 -5.98 -15.83
C HIS A 208 -7.21 -7.48 -15.77
N LEU A 209 -6.84 -8.01 -14.60
CA LEU A 209 -6.62 -9.44 -14.41
C LEU A 209 -7.88 -10.26 -14.72
N HIS A 210 -9.04 -9.79 -14.26
CA HIS A 210 -10.31 -10.43 -14.54
C HIS A 210 -10.61 -10.46 -16.05
N ARG A 211 -10.37 -9.36 -16.78
CA ARG A 211 -10.59 -9.30 -18.24
C ARG A 211 -9.73 -10.33 -18.98
N VAL A 212 -8.43 -10.40 -18.67
CA VAL A 212 -7.50 -11.38 -19.27
C VAL A 212 -7.97 -12.81 -19.01
N LEU A 213 -8.26 -13.15 -17.76
CA LEU A 213 -8.68 -14.50 -17.38
C LEU A 213 -10.03 -14.90 -17.99
N SER A 214 -10.98 -13.96 -18.04
CA SER A 214 -12.28 -14.15 -18.68
C SER A 214 -12.16 -14.39 -20.18
N ALA A 215 -11.32 -13.62 -20.88
CA ALA A 215 -11.07 -13.79 -22.31
C ALA A 215 -10.45 -15.16 -22.62
N LEU A 216 -9.42 -15.56 -21.87
CA LEU A 216 -8.79 -16.88 -22.06
C LEU A 216 -9.74 -18.02 -21.72
N SER A 217 -10.51 -17.89 -20.63
CA SER A 217 -11.53 -18.89 -20.26
C SER A 217 -12.56 -19.08 -21.37
N TYR A 218 -12.97 -17.99 -22.03
CA TYR A 218 -13.88 -18.04 -23.16
C TYR A 218 -13.29 -18.82 -24.35
N GLN A 219 -12.02 -18.55 -24.72
CA GLN A 219 -11.37 -19.26 -25.84
C GLN A 219 -11.22 -20.77 -25.55
N VAL A 220 -10.82 -21.12 -24.32
CA VAL A 220 -10.73 -22.53 -23.89
C VAL A 220 -12.10 -23.22 -23.93
N ARG A 221 -13.16 -22.54 -23.48
CA ARG A 221 -14.52 -23.09 -23.51
C ARG A 221 -14.99 -23.33 -24.93
N LYS A 222 -14.79 -22.36 -25.83
CA LYS A 222 -15.12 -22.49 -27.26
C LYS A 222 -14.44 -23.70 -27.90
N CYS A 223 -13.15 -23.92 -27.61
CA CYS A 223 -12.42 -25.10 -28.07
C CYS A 223 -12.99 -26.41 -27.51
N LYS A 224 -13.25 -26.46 -26.20
CA LYS A 224 -13.84 -27.62 -25.53
C LYS A 224 -15.20 -27.98 -26.14
N ASP A 225 -16.09 -27.00 -26.31
CA ASP A 225 -17.43 -27.21 -26.84
C ASP A 225 -17.37 -27.73 -28.28
N ASN A 226 -16.41 -27.25 -29.09
CA ASN A 226 -16.22 -27.73 -30.46
C ASN A 226 -15.75 -29.20 -30.53
N ILE A 227 -14.82 -29.59 -29.65
CA ILE A 227 -14.34 -30.99 -29.57
C ILE A 227 -15.47 -31.93 -29.12
N LEU A 228 -16.26 -31.51 -28.13
CA LEU A 228 -17.38 -32.32 -27.61
C LEU A 228 -18.52 -32.47 -28.62
N ALA A 229 -18.76 -31.45 -29.45
CA ALA A 229 -19.77 -31.50 -30.51
C ALA A 229 -19.39 -32.45 -31.67
N HIS A 230 -18.11 -32.78 -31.85
CA HIS A 230 -17.60 -33.57 -32.97
C HIS A 230 -16.69 -34.72 -32.49
N PRO A 231 -17.25 -35.73 -31.80
CA PRO A 231 -16.46 -36.84 -31.27
C PRO A 231 -15.83 -37.65 -32.41
N ILE A 232 -14.55 -37.99 -32.25
CA ILE A 232 -13.84 -38.89 -33.16
C ILE A 232 -14.08 -40.31 -32.69
N THR A 233 -14.71 -41.15 -33.52
CA THR A 233 -14.75 -42.60 -33.27
C THR A 233 -13.41 -43.20 -33.70
N PRO A 234 -12.60 -43.77 -32.80
CA PRO A 234 -11.38 -44.46 -33.19
C PRO A 234 -11.75 -45.64 -34.08
N LYS A 235 -11.28 -45.68 -35.33
CA LYS A 235 -11.42 -46.89 -36.14
C LYS A 235 -10.48 -47.97 -35.59
N PRO A 236 -10.91 -49.23 -35.47
CA PRO A 236 -10.01 -50.32 -35.10
C PRO A 236 -8.85 -50.41 -36.10
N ILE A 237 -7.64 -50.68 -35.62
CA ILE A 237 -6.43 -50.83 -36.45
C ILE A 237 -6.65 -51.85 -37.60
N ALA A 238 -7.55 -52.83 -37.41
CA ALA A 238 -7.92 -53.83 -38.40
C ALA A 238 -8.60 -53.28 -39.67
N GLU A 239 -9.14 -52.06 -39.65
CA GLU A 239 -9.79 -51.42 -40.81
C GLU A 239 -8.90 -50.39 -41.53
N MET A 240 -7.65 -50.23 -41.08
CA MET A 240 -6.69 -49.26 -41.63
C MET A 240 -5.62 -49.90 -42.54
N SER A 241 -5.86 -51.13 -43.00
CA SER A 241 -5.05 -51.88 -43.99
C SER A 241 -5.84 -52.12 -45.26
#